data_AF-A0A903VKX8-F1
#
_entry.id   AF-A0A903VKX8-F1
#
_cell.length_a   1.000
_cell.length_b   1.000
_cell.length_c   1.000
_cell.angle_alpha   90.00
_cell.angle_beta   90.00
_cell.angle_gamma   90.00
#
_symmetry.space_group_name_H-M   'P 1'
#
loop_
_entity.id
_entity.type
_entity.pdbx_description
1 polymer ?
#
loop_
_entity_poly.entity_id
_entity_poly.type
_entity_poly.pdbx_seq_one_letter_code
_entity_poly.pdbx_strand_id
1 'polypeptide(L)'
;MSFLQKVEKIDVIVDDTLADPENISEEDRNPDLETLIVEWNLSLAIYAILIQHGYSVQYVKQMDDRSLDDVFSVAKWTGHKFALRQKLVLWPESVLYQSAGTSRACQNVSAVATVPFGSTTVAFHSNPLKHRLLPTSVTSELMNDILRRNEKGKIVAKYFEIHHCLDATHRKYLAHTVVDYYIANDLYFSLPDMAKFAQLIAERFSNELPETYFNPKDVKAEKKHPSGLIYDRFHNRNKKKLIKVKSETDKENIFCGVKAAALQLSEDDITTQTTLKNWLRNNFAPAEEVQLKWKNSILLRLRSIINECDVEKSNILSEWPRFVDEGGYLLIDSDFEHLFGNCEKLFDNWELFAKKFLNYIRSSEIKDDRSQQLLKYLEESAVCQDGRDLILCYAFQALIKPTRRSGGKLPTILEA
;
A
#
# COMPACT_ATOMS: atom_id res chain seq x y z
N MET A 1 11.83 40.72 1.25
CA MET A 1 10.53 40.56 1.94
C MET A 1 9.45 40.36 0.89
N SER A 2 8.40 39.59 1.21
CA SER A 2 7.36 39.11 0.29
C SER A 2 7.79 38.01 -0.69
N PHE A 3 7.60 36.75 -0.27
CA PHE A 3 7.62 35.55 -1.11
C PHE A 3 6.35 34.73 -0.80
N LEU A 4 5.18 35.32 -1.08
CA LEU A 4 3.88 34.64 -1.01
C LEU A 4 2.94 35.21 -2.08
N GLN A 5 2.84 34.51 -3.22
CA GLN A 5 1.58 34.17 -3.90
C GLN A 5 1.85 33.61 -5.31
N LYS A 6 1.62 32.30 -5.47
CA LYS A 6 0.71 31.70 -6.46
C LYS A 6 0.80 30.19 -6.37
N VAL A 7 -0.19 29.58 -5.73
CA VAL A 7 -0.49 28.15 -5.87
C VAL A 7 -1.62 28.07 -6.89
N GLU A 8 -1.28 27.81 -8.15
CA GLU A 8 -2.28 27.44 -9.16
C GLU A 8 -2.70 25.98 -8.93
N LYS A 9 -4.01 25.73 -9.03
CA LYS A 9 -4.59 24.40 -8.82
C LYS A 9 -4.16 23.46 -9.95
N ILE A 10 -3.68 22.28 -9.58
CA ILE A 10 -3.42 21.19 -10.52
C ILE A 10 -4.68 20.33 -10.56
N ASP A 11 -5.52 20.53 -11.57
CA ASP A 11 -6.64 19.63 -11.85
C ASP A 11 -6.15 18.38 -12.60
N VAL A 12 -6.68 17.22 -12.23
CA VAL A 12 -6.20 15.91 -12.69
C VAL A 12 -6.84 15.56 -14.03
N ILE A 13 -6.08 15.66 -15.13
CA ILE A 13 -6.51 15.28 -16.48
C ILE A 13 -5.43 14.38 -17.12
N VAL A 14 -5.44 13.09 -16.77
CA VAL A 14 -4.50 12.08 -17.30
C VAL A 14 -5.21 10.99 -18.11
N ASP A 15 -6.53 10.91 -17.98
CA ASP A 15 -7.25 9.64 -18.18
C ASP A 15 -8.10 9.63 -19.46
N ASP A 16 -8.35 10.78 -20.12
CA ASP A 16 -9.22 10.82 -21.32
C ASP A 16 -8.55 10.29 -22.60
N THR A 17 -7.22 10.19 -22.63
CA THR A 17 -6.44 9.70 -23.79
C THR A 17 -6.52 8.19 -24.01
N LEU A 18 -6.89 7.40 -22.99
CA LEU A 18 -6.98 5.94 -23.10
C LEU A 18 -8.20 5.46 -23.91
N ALA A 19 -9.21 6.32 -24.05
CA ALA A 19 -10.51 5.98 -24.63
C ALA A 19 -10.72 6.51 -26.05
N ASP A 20 -9.72 7.15 -26.64
CA ASP A 20 -9.82 7.70 -27.98
C ASP A 20 -9.40 6.63 -29.02
N PRO A 21 -10.33 6.12 -29.84
CA PRO A 21 -10.02 5.13 -30.86
C PRO A 21 -9.13 5.68 -31.99
N GLU A 22 -8.99 7.01 -32.13
CA GLU A 22 -8.08 7.63 -33.10
C GLU A 22 -6.60 7.58 -32.67
N ASN A 23 -6.30 7.22 -31.41
CA ASN A 23 -4.94 7.03 -30.89
C ASN A 23 -4.40 5.59 -31.03
N ILE A 24 -5.13 4.68 -31.67
CA ILE A 24 -4.69 3.29 -31.92
C ILE A 24 -3.80 3.26 -33.16
N SER A 25 -2.61 2.64 -33.08
CA SER A 25 -1.74 2.50 -34.25
C SER A 25 -2.32 1.48 -35.24
N GLU A 26 -2.06 1.66 -36.54
CA GLU A 26 -2.47 0.70 -37.58
C GLU A 26 -1.83 -0.69 -37.41
N GLU A 27 -0.74 -0.80 -36.63
CA GLU A 27 -0.05 -2.06 -36.31
C GLU A 27 -0.69 -2.78 -35.09
N ASP A 28 -1.34 -2.04 -34.18
CA ASP A 28 -2.01 -2.57 -32.99
C ASP A 28 -3.50 -2.86 -33.23
N ARG A 29 -4.10 -2.36 -34.32
CA ARG A 29 -5.50 -2.59 -34.66
C ARG A 29 -5.83 -4.08 -34.75
N ASN A 30 -6.91 -4.49 -34.08
CA ASN A 30 -7.45 -5.83 -34.16
C ASN A 30 -8.88 -5.77 -34.74
N PRO A 31 -9.07 -5.95 -36.06
CA PRO A 31 -10.37 -5.74 -36.70
C PRO A 31 -11.45 -6.71 -36.21
N ASP A 32 -11.05 -7.93 -35.80
CA ASP A 32 -11.97 -8.90 -35.21
C ASP A 32 -12.50 -8.41 -33.84
N LEU A 33 -11.66 -7.76 -33.04
CA LEU A 33 -12.07 -7.17 -31.76
C LEU A 33 -12.89 -5.88 -31.96
N GLU A 34 -12.52 -5.05 -32.94
CA GLU A 34 -13.27 -3.84 -33.28
C GLU A 34 -14.70 -4.21 -33.70
N THR A 35 -14.83 -5.21 -34.58
CA THR A 35 -16.11 -5.77 -35.02
C THR A 35 -16.90 -6.32 -33.83
N LEU A 36 -16.29 -7.08 -32.93
CA LEU A 36 -16.95 -7.62 -31.74
C LEU A 36 -17.50 -6.52 -30.81
N ILE A 37 -16.75 -5.43 -30.58
CA ILE A 37 -17.17 -4.31 -29.73
C ILE A 37 -18.33 -3.54 -30.39
N VAL A 38 -18.29 -3.35 -31.71
CA VAL A 38 -19.36 -2.71 -32.49
C VAL A 38 -20.63 -3.58 -32.53
N GLU A 39 -20.52 -4.89 -32.80
CA GLU A 39 -21.64 -5.84 -32.76
C GLU A 39 -22.31 -5.89 -31.39
N TRP A 40 -21.54 -5.73 -30.32
CA TRP A 40 -22.07 -5.68 -28.96
C TRP A 40 -22.70 -4.33 -28.60
N ASN A 41 -22.66 -3.34 -29.50
CA ASN A 41 -23.12 -1.97 -29.28
C ASN A 41 -22.48 -1.35 -28.02
N LEU A 42 -21.18 -1.59 -27.85
CA LEU A 42 -20.36 -1.02 -26.78
C LEU A 42 -19.63 0.24 -27.29
N SER A 43 -19.24 1.12 -26.37
CA SER A 43 -18.48 2.33 -26.71
C SER A 43 -17.11 1.96 -27.29
N LEU A 44 -16.69 2.62 -28.38
CA LEU A 44 -15.35 2.44 -28.97
C LEU A 44 -14.20 2.78 -28.01
N ALA A 45 -14.48 3.51 -26.91
CA ALA A 45 -13.58 3.67 -25.79
C ALA A 45 -13.13 2.32 -25.19
N ILE A 46 -14.01 1.32 -25.15
CA ILE A 46 -13.69 -0.03 -24.67
C ILE A 46 -12.70 -0.72 -25.62
N TYR A 47 -12.85 -0.52 -26.94
CA TYR A 47 -11.89 -1.04 -27.92
C TYR A 47 -10.53 -0.36 -27.77
N ALA A 48 -10.48 0.97 -27.68
CA ALA A 48 -9.24 1.72 -27.46
C ALA A 48 -8.51 1.27 -26.19
N ILE A 49 -9.21 1.19 -25.06
CA ILE A 49 -8.65 0.71 -23.79
C ILE A 49 -8.15 -0.75 -23.94
N LEU A 50 -8.94 -1.66 -24.51
CA LEU A 50 -8.54 -3.06 -24.68
C LEU A 50 -7.28 -3.21 -25.55
N ILE A 51 -7.21 -2.52 -26.69
CA ILE A 51 -6.03 -2.58 -27.59
C ILE A 51 -4.80 -1.98 -26.92
N GLN A 52 -4.91 -0.81 -26.27
CA GLN A 52 -3.79 -0.19 -25.55
C GLN A 52 -3.30 -1.04 -24.37
N HIS A 53 -4.18 -1.87 -23.78
CA HIS A 53 -3.82 -2.88 -22.79
C HIS A 53 -3.39 -4.23 -23.40
N GLY A 54 -3.28 -4.36 -24.73
CA GLY A 54 -2.77 -5.54 -25.44
C GLY A 54 -3.75 -6.71 -25.57
N TYR A 55 -5.06 -6.48 -25.43
CA TYR A 55 -6.07 -7.53 -25.52
C TYR A 55 -6.43 -7.84 -26.98
N SER A 56 -6.33 -9.11 -27.35
CA SER A 56 -6.93 -9.67 -28.56
C SER A 56 -8.26 -10.37 -28.23
N VAL A 57 -9.06 -10.71 -29.25
CA VAL A 57 -10.32 -11.47 -29.08
C VAL A 57 -10.13 -12.75 -28.23
N GLN A 58 -8.99 -13.43 -28.34
CA GLN A 58 -8.70 -14.63 -27.55
C GLN A 58 -8.42 -14.33 -26.06
N TYR A 59 -7.82 -13.18 -25.76
CA TYR A 59 -7.67 -12.73 -24.36
C TYR A 59 -8.98 -12.22 -23.78
N VAL A 60 -9.83 -11.57 -24.58
CA VAL A 60 -11.17 -11.11 -24.16
C VAL A 60 -12.08 -12.29 -23.76
N LYS A 61 -11.95 -13.46 -24.40
CA LYS A 61 -12.61 -14.72 -23.96
C LYS A 61 -12.18 -15.13 -22.56
N GLN A 62 -10.92 -14.90 -22.20
CA GLN A 62 -10.34 -15.32 -20.91
C GLN A 62 -10.45 -14.26 -19.81
N MET A 63 -11.09 -13.10 -20.08
CA MET A 63 -11.27 -12.06 -19.06
C MET A 63 -12.16 -12.53 -17.92
N ASP A 64 -11.64 -12.46 -16.70
CA ASP A 64 -12.35 -12.61 -15.44
C ASP A 64 -12.63 -11.24 -14.77
N ASP A 65 -13.37 -11.24 -13.66
CA ASP A 65 -13.69 -10.02 -12.91
C ASP A 65 -12.46 -9.23 -12.46
N ARG A 66 -11.31 -9.89 -12.26
CA ARG A 66 -10.05 -9.24 -11.85
C ARG A 66 -9.35 -8.56 -13.01
N SER A 67 -9.30 -9.21 -14.18
CA SER A 67 -8.80 -8.58 -15.41
C SER A 67 -9.62 -7.36 -15.80
N LEU A 68 -10.95 -7.38 -15.56
CA LEU A 68 -11.81 -6.21 -15.73
C LEU A 68 -11.49 -5.09 -14.74
N ASP A 69 -11.12 -5.41 -13.49
CA ASP A 69 -10.62 -4.43 -12.51
C ASP A 69 -9.26 -3.85 -12.90
N ASP A 70 -8.37 -4.65 -13.49
CA ASP A 70 -7.03 -4.22 -13.87
C ASP A 70 -7.03 -3.36 -15.15
N VAL A 71 -7.85 -3.71 -16.16
CA VAL A 71 -8.02 -2.93 -17.41
C VAL A 71 -8.78 -1.63 -17.16
N PHE A 72 -9.85 -1.66 -16.36
CA PHE A 72 -10.68 -0.49 -16.06
C PHE A 72 -10.46 -0.01 -14.62
N SER A 73 -9.19 0.16 -14.25
CA SER A 73 -8.75 0.43 -12.88
C SER A 73 -9.08 1.84 -12.36
N VAL A 74 -9.51 2.76 -13.23
CA VAL A 74 -9.87 4.13 -12.86
C VAL A 74 -11.39 4.28 -12.75
N ALA A 75 -11.84 4.94 -11.68
CA ALA A 75 -13.25 5.00 -11.30
C ALA A 75 -14.20 5.52 -12.39
N LYS A 76 -13.74 6.42 -13.27
CA LYS A 76 -14.59 6.95 -14.36
C LYS A 76 -14.93 5.88 -15.42
N TRP A 77 -14.12 4.84 -15.55
CA TRP A 77 -14.34 3.73 -16.48
C TRP A 77 -15.24 2.62 -15.93
N THR A 78 -15.76 2.77 -14.70
CA THR A 78 -16.65 1.78 -14.07
C THR A 78 -17.89 1.46 -14.92
N GLY A 79 -18.46 2.45 -15.61
CA GLY A 79 -19.58 2.25 -16.54
C GLY A 79 -19.21 1.39 -17.76
N HIS A 80 -18.06 1.67 -18.37
CA HIS A 80 -17.53 0.91 -19.51
C HIS A 80 -17.16 -0.52 -19.12
N LYS A 81 -16.51 -0.70 -17.94
CA LYS A 81 -16.24 -2.00 -17.32
C LYS A 81 -17.54 -2.81 -17.15
N PHE A 82 -18.58 -2.19 -16.59
CA PHE A 82 -19.85 -2.84 -16.33
C PHE A 82 -20.56 -3.25 -17.63
N ALA A 83 -20.56 -2.39 -18.65
CA ALA A 83 -21.15 -2.68 -19.95
C ALA A 83 -20.45 -3.85 -20.67
N LEU A 84 -19.11 -3.87 -20.69
CA LEU A 84 -18.34 -4.99 -21.25
C LEU A 84 -18.61 -6.28 -20.47
N ARG A 85 -18.60 -6.22 -19.12
CA ARG A 85 -18.89 -7.37 -18.25
C ARG A 85 -20.25 -8.01 -18.56
N GLN A 86 -21.30 -7.19 -18.75
CA GLN A 86 -22.64 -7.71 -19.10
C GLN A 86 -22.62 -8.54 -20.39
N LYS A 87 -21.83 -8.13 -21.39
CA LYS A 87 -21.70 -8.86 -22.65
C LYS A 87 -20.88 -10.14 -22.49
N LEU A 88 -19.76 -10.08 -21.77
CA LEU A 88 -18.92 -11.25 -21.46
C LEU A 88 -19.70 -12.35 -20.71
N VAL A 89 -20.54 -11.98 -19.73
CA VAL A 89 -21.40 -12.94 -18.99
C VAL A 89 -22.45 -13.62 -19.88
N LEU A 90 -22.75 -13.06 -21.07
CA LEU A 90 -23.70 -13.60 -22.05
C LEU A 90 -23.03 -14.23 -23.28
N TRP A 91 -21.71 -14.14 -23.43
CA TRP A 91 -20.97 -14.65 -24.58
C TRP A 91 -20.49 -16.09 -24.34
N PRO A 92 -20.96 -17.11 -25.07
CA PRO A 92 -20.66 -18.53 -24.78
C PRO A 92 -19.18 -18.89 -24.71
N GLU A 93 -18.34 -18.14 -25.41
CA GLU A 93 -16.90 -18.34 -25.49
C GLU A 93 -16.12 -17.71 -24.32
N SER A 94 -16.80 -16.94 -23.46
CA SER A 94 -16.19 -16.29 -22.30
C SER A 94 -16.13 -17.22 -21.08
N VAL A 95 -15.03 -17.13 -20.33
CA VAL A 95 -14.89 -17.74 -18.99
C VAL A 95 -15.97 -17.25 -18.01
N LEU A 96 -16.44 -16.00 -18.14
CA LEU A 96 -17.53 -15.47 -17.32
C LEU A 96 -18.89 -16.11 -17.64
N TYR A 97 -19.16 -16.45 -18.90
CA TYR A 97 -20.35 -17.22 -19.28
C TYR A 97 -20.29 -18.65 -18.74
N GLN A 98 -19.16 -19.33 -18.87
CA GLN A 98 -18.98 -20.70 -18.37
C GLN A 98 -19.17 -20.75 -16.84
N SER A 99 -18.61 -19.76 -16.13
CA SER A 99 -18.81 -19.58 -14.67
C SER A 99 -20.27 -19.29 -14.32
N ALA A 100 -20.97 -18.49 -15.12
CA ALA A 100 -22.40 -18.23 -14.95
C ALA A 100 -23.27 -19.46 -15.28
N GLY A 101 -22.87 -20.31 -16.22
CA GLY A 101 -23.55 -21.56 -16.58
C GLY A 101 -23.64 -22.54 -15.41
N THR A 102 -22.55 -22.70 -14.66
CA THR A 102 -22.55 -23.47 -13.39
C THR A 102 -23.47 -22.88 -12.31
N SER A 103 -23.85 -21.61 -12.40
CA SER A 103 -24.79 -20.95 -11.47
C SER A 103 -26.24 -20.90 -12.00
N ARG A 104 -26.43 -21.06 -13.32
CA ARG A 104 -27.73 -20.93 -14.03
C ARG A 104 -28.43 -22.26 -14.34
N ALA A 105 -27.95 -23.39 -13.81
CA ALA A 105 -28.73 -24.63 -13.75
C ALA A 105 -30.04 -24.46 -12.94
N CYS A 106 -30.15 -23.38 -12.16
CA CYS A 106 -31.40 -22.87 -11.62
C CYS A 106 -31.86 -21.62 -12.41
N GLN A 107 -33.12 -21.63 -12.87
CA GLN A 107 -33.90 -20.50 -13.42
C GLN A 107 -33.79 -20.20 -14.94
N ASN A 108 -34.58 -20.97 -15.70
CA ASN A 108 -35.33 -20.57 -16.91
C ASN A 108 -36.16 -19.25 -16.69
N VAL A 109 -36.60 -18.42 -17.65
CA VAL A 109 -36.59 -18.39 -19.15
C VAL A 109 -37.06 -16.99 -19.66
N SER A 110 -36.72 -16.59 -20.91
CA SER A 110 -37.28 -15.48 -21.76
C SER A 110 -37.07 -13.98 -21.36
N ALA A 111 -37.14 -12.95 -22.25
CA ALA A 111 -36.86 -12.79 -23.71
C ALA A 111 -37.02 -11.28 -24.15
N VAL A 112 -36.47 -10.87 -25.33
CA VAL A 112 -36.74 -9.63 -26.15
C VAL A 112 -36.19 -8.27 -25.59
N ALA A 113 -35.07 -7.70 -26.12
CA ALA A 113 -34.89 -6.65 -27.19
C ALA A 113 -35.14 -5.16 -26.75
N THR A 114 -34.71 -4.04 -27.39
CA THR A 114 -34.25 -3.73 -28.79
C THR A 114 -33.08 -2.67 -28.86
N VAL A 115 -33.17 -1.55 -29.61
CA VAL A 115 -32.10 -0.56 -30.02
C VAL A 115 -32.72 0.84 -30.41
N PRO A 116 -32.03 1.92 -30.91
CA PRO A 116 -30.64 2.50 -30.78
C PRO A 116 -30.59 4.08 -30.73
N PHE A 117 -29.41 4.68 -31.08
CA PHE A 117 -29.11 6.06 -31.61
C PHE A 117 -28.89 7.23 -30.63
N GLY A 118 -28.00 8.22 -30.86
CA GLY A 118 -27.04 8.48 -31.97
C GLY A 118 -26.04 9.65 -31.71
N SER A 119 -25.12 9.91 -32.64
CA SER A 119 -23.89 10.75 -32.49
C SER A 119 -24.00 12.21 -32.97
N THR A 120 -23.10 13.10 -32.52
CA THR A 120 -22.60 14.28 -33.30
C THR A 120 -21.15 14.64 -32.94
N THR A 121 -20.34 14.97 -33.96
CA THR A 121 -18.92 15.35 -33.90
C THR A 121 -18.69 16.87 -34.08
N VAL A 122 -17.59 17.43 -33.54
CA VAL A 122 -16.99 18.67 -34.07
C VAL A 122 -15.46 18.61 -33.94
N ALA A 123 -14.73 18.94 -35.01
CA ALA A 123 -13.26 19.04 -35.04
C ALA A 123 -12.77 20.49 -34.76
N PHE A 124 -11.45 20.69 -34.64
CA PHE A 124 -10.62 21.58 -35.50
C PHE A 124 -9.24 21.90 -34.87
N HIS A 125 -8.16 21.46 -35.55
CA HIS A 125 -6.86 22.17 -35.75
C HIS A 125 -5.96 22.47 -34.52
N SER A 126 -4.84 21.79 -34.29
CA SER A 126 -3.56 21.66 -35.05
C SER A 126 -2.48 22.73 -34.77
N ASN A 127 -1.52 22.42 -33.88
CA ASN A 127 -0.05 22.51 -34.11
C ASN A 127 0.77 22.11 -32.85
N PRO A 128 2.07 21.73 -32.95
CA PRO A 128 2.46 20.44 -32.37
C PRO A 128 3.71 20.42 -31.47
N LEU A 129 3.88 19.29 -30.75
CA LEU A 129 5.08 18.80 -30.03
C LEU A 129 5.49 19.63 -28.77
N LYS A 130 5.70 19.03 -27.59
CA LYS A 130 6.65 17.93 -27.34
C LYS A 130 6.36 17.15 -26.04
N HIS A 131 5.83 15.94 -26.16
CA HIS A 131 6.26 14.81 -25.33
C HIS A 131 6.48 13.63 -26.26
N ARG A 132 7.76 13.31 -26.56
CA ARG A 132 8.09 12.11 -27.34
C ARG A 132 7.86 10.90 -26.45
N LEU A 133 6.83 10.12 -26.75
CA LEU A 133 6.89 8.68 -26.49
C LEU A 133 8.04 8.13 -27.35
N LEU A 134 8.99 7.43 -26.72
CA LEU A 134 9.95 6.63 -27.47
C LEU A 134 9.30 5.27 -27.78
N PRO A 135 9.52 4.71 -28.98
CA PRO A 135 9.12 3.35 -29.27
C PRO A 135 9.82 2.38 -28.32
N THR A 136 9.12 1.31 -27.95
CA THR A 136 9.59 0.28 -27.02
C THR A 136 10.87 -0.36 -27.53
N SER A 137 11.99 -0.09 -26.85
CA SER A 137 13.22 -0.85 -26.97
C SER A 137 14.05 -0.63 -25.71
N VAL A 138 13.88 -1.51 -24.73
CA VAL A 138 14.83 -1.63 -23.61
C VAL A 138 16.15 -2.15 -24.17
N THR A 139 17.11 -1.24 -24.34
CA THR A 139 18.43 -1.54 -24.92
C THR A 139 19.54 -1.58 -23.86
N SER A 140 20.70 -2.13 -24.25
CA SER A 140 21.90 -2.17 -23.41
C SER A 140 22.41 -0.76 -23.06
N GLU A 141 22.27 0.21 -23.97
CA GLU A 141 22.63 1.61 -23.74
C GLU A 141 21.76 2.22 -22.64
N LEU A 142 20.43 2.02 -22.71
CA LEU A 142 19.50 2.50 -21.68
C LEU A 142 19.82 1.90 -20.31
N MET A 143 20.09 0.59 -20.24
CA MET A 143 20.49 -0.06 -19.00
C MET A 143 21.79 0.53 -18.44
N ASN A 144 22.81 0.74 -19.28
CA ASN A 144 24.07 1.35 -18.87
C ASN A 144 23.90 2.80 -18.37
N ASP A 145 23.03 3.58 -19.01
CA ASP A 145 22.71 4.94 -18.61
C ASP A 145 21.99 5.00 -17.26
N ILE A 146 21.02 4.12 -17.03
CA ILE A 146 20.32 3.97 -15.74
C ILE A 146 21.32 3.67 -14.61
N LEU A 147 22.29 2.79 -14.85
CA LEU A 147 23.32 2.44 -13.87
C LEU A 147 24.32 3.57 -13.61
N ARG A 148 24.71 4.32 -14.64
CA ARG A 148 25.66 5.45 -14.51
C ARG A 148 25.04 6.64 -13.78
N ARG A 149 23.75 6.91 -13.99
CA ARG A 149 23.03 8.03 -13.36
C ARG A 149 22.68 7.77 -11.89
N ASN A 150 22.42 6.52 -11.52
CA ASN A 150 21.99 6.17 -10.16
C ASN A 150 23.19 5.79 -9.27
N GLU A 151 23.32 6.40 -8.09
CA GLU A 151 24.42 6.12 -7.16
C GLU A 151 24.52 4.64 -6.75
N LYS A 152 23.37 3.96 -6.62
CA LYS A 152 23.34 2.51 -6.36
C LYS A 152 23.80 1.69 -7.56
N GLY A 153 23.50 2.15 -8.78
CA GLY A 153 23.99 1.53 -10.02
C GLY A 153 25.51 1.61 -10.15
N LYS A 154 26.12 2.77 -9.80
CA LYS A 154 27.58 2.93 -9.73
C LYS A 154 28.22 1.98 -8.72
N ILE A 155 27.62 1.84 -7.53
CA ILE A 155 28.09 0.91 -6.49
C ILE A 155 28.06 -0.54 -7.00
N VAL A 156 26.96 -0.98 -7.64
CA VAL A 156 26.87 -2.33 -8.22
C VAL A 156 27.91 -2.54 -9.33
N ALA A 157 28.12 -1.57 -10.22
CA ALA A 157 29.13 -1.66 -11.28
C ALA A 157 30.54 -1.81 -10.69
N LYS A 158 30.93 -0.93 -9.76
CA LYS A 158 32.25 -0.96 -9.11
C LYS A 158 32.47 -2.23 -8.29
N TYR A 159 31.44 -2.75 -7.63
CA TYR A 159 31.54 -4.02 -6.90
C TYR A 159 31.82 -5.20 -7.86
N PHE A 160 31.11 -5.24 -8.99
CA PHE A 160 31.32 -6.29 -10.00
C PHE A 160 32.68 -6.20 -10.71
N GLU A 161 33.20 -4.99 -10.93
CA GLU A 161 34.56 -4.78 -11.46
C GLU A 161 35.65 -5.37 -10.55
N ILE A 162 35.42 -5.42 -9.23
CA ILE A 162 36.37 -5.92 -8.23
C ILE A 162 36.17 -7.43 -7.96
N HIS A 163 34.92 -7.90 -7.89
CA HIS A 163 34.59 -9.25 -7.42
C HIS A 163 34.08 -10.21 -8.51
N HIS A 164 33.79 -9.72 -9.72
CA HIS A 164 33.23 -10.49 -10.85
C HIS A 164 31.95 -11.30 -10.54
N CYS A 165 31.25 -10.94 -9.46
CA CYS A 165 29.97 -11.50 -9.03
C CYS A 165 29.16 -10.43 -8.27
N LEU A 166 27.86 -10.68 -8.05
CA LEU A 166 27.02 -9.83 -7.20
C LEU A 166 26.51 -10.63 -6.00
N ASP A 167 26.51 -10.01 -4.82
CA ASP A 167 25.84 -10.56 -3.64
C ASP A 167 24.33 -10.21 -3.61
N ALA A 168 23.59 -10.78 -2.66
CA ALA A 168 22.15 -10.52 -2.50
C ALA A 168 21.79 -9.03 -2.27
N THR A 169 22.70 -8.23 -1.72
CA THR A 169 22.52 -6.78 -1.51
C THR A 169 22.67 -6.02 -2.83
N HIS A 170 23.71 -6.33 -3.60
CA HIS A 170 23.99 -5.70 -4.89
C HIS A 170 22.97 -6.08 -5.97
N ARG A 171 22.50 -7.34 -6.00
CA ARG A 171 21.36 -7.76 -6.85
C ARG A 171 20.09 -6.97 -6.54
N LYS A 172 19.81 -6.73 -5.25
CA LYS A 172 18.67 -5.93 -4.78
C LYS A 172 18.81 -4.46 -5.14
N TYR A 173 20.03 -3.89 -5.06
CA TYR A 173 20.31 -2.54 -5.54
C TYR A 173 20.11 -2.40 -7.04
N LEU A 174 20.52 -3.39 -7.83
CA LEU A 174 20.32 -3.43 -9.28
C LEU A 174 18.83 -3.38 -9.65
N ALA A 175 18.01 -4.27 -9.06
CA ALA A 175 16.56 -4.30 -9.29
C ALA A 175 15.87 -3.01 -8.80
N HIS A 176 16.30 -2.44 -7.67
CA HIS A 176 15.81 -1.14 -7.22
C HIS A 176 16.15 -0.03 -8.22
N THR A 177 17.36 0.01 -8.77
CA THR A 177 17.82 1.07 -9.68
C THR A 177 17.02 1.09 -10.99
N VAL A 178 16.65 -0.08 -11.53
CA VAL A 178 15.79 -0.17 -12.73
C VAL A 178 14.35 0.25 -12.42
N VAL A 179 13.72 -0.31 -11.38
CA VAL A 179 12.33 0.03 -11.02
C VAL A 179 12.18 1.50 -10.63
N ASP A 180 13.14 2.03 -9.88
CA ASP A 180 13.09 3.41 -9.39
C ASP A 180 13.30 4.42 -10.55
N TYR A 181 13.93 4.04 -11.68
CA TYR A 181 14.02 4.86 -12.89
C TYR A 181 12.66 5.04 -13.56
N TYR A 182 11.91 3.95 -13.80
CA TYR A 182 10.57 4.03 -14.40
C TYR A 182 9.63 4.91 -13.54
N ILE A 183 9.64 4.69 -12.23
CA ILE A 183 8.81 5.46 -11.29
C ILE A 183 9.22 6.94 -11.22
N ALA A 184 10.51 7.27 -11.36
CA ALA A 184 10.97 8.66 -11.32
C ALA A 184 10.68 9.45 -12.59
N ASN A 185 10.46 8.78 -13.72
CA ASN A 185 10.08 9.39 -15.00
C ASN A 185 8.58 9.24 -15.32
N ASP A 186 7.78 8.78 -14.33
CA ASP A 186 6.36 8.45 -14.45
C ASP A 186 6.00 7.51 -15.62
N LEU A 187 6.93 6.61 -15.95
CA LEU A 187 6.77 5.62 -17.02
C LEU A 187 6.10 4.36 -16.47
N TYR A 188 5.12 3.84 -17.21
CA TYR A 188 4.58 2.51 -16.95
C TYR A 188 5.66 1.45 -17.20
N PHE A 189 5.91 0.57 -16.22
CA PHE A 189 6.88 -0.51 -16.35
C PHE A 189 6.16 -1.77 -16.80
N SER A 190 6.26 -2.11 -18.08
CA SER A 190 5.56 -3.25 -18.67
C SER A 190 6.23 -4.60 -18.33
N LEU A 191 5.48 -5.71 -18.38
CA LEU A 191 6.06 -7.05 -18.18
C LEU A 191 7.11 -7.43 -19.26
N PRO A 192 6.93 -7.10 -20.56
CA PRO A 192 7.98 -7.26 -21.56
C PRO A 192 9.27 -6.51 -21.22
N ASP A 193 9.16 -5.27 -20.73
CA ASP A 193 10.34 -4.49 -20.32
C ASP A 193 11.06 -5.15 -19.13
N MET A 194 10.31 -5.64 -18.12
CA MET A 194 10.90 -6.35 -16.97
C MET A 194 11.66 -7.61 -17.41
N ALA A 195 11.09 -8.37 -18.34
CA ALA A 195 11.75 -9.53 -18.94
C ALA A 195 13.01 -9.12 -19.72
N LYS A 196 12.96 -8.01 -20.48
CA LYS A 196 14.12 -7.55 -21.25
C LYS A 196 15.24 -7.01 -20.36
N PHE A 197 14.94 -6.30 -19.28
CA PHE A 197 15.95 -5.92 -18.29
C PHE A 197 16.59 -7.13 -17.61
N ALA A 198 15.82 -8.18 -17.30
CA ALA A 198 16.37 -9.41 -16.72
C ALA A 198 17.39 -10.10 -17.67
N GLN A 199 17.12 -10.10 -18.99
CA GLN A 199 18.07 -10.57 -19.99
C GLN A 199 19.34 -9.69 -20.04
N LEU A 200 19.19 -8.37 -20.19
CA LEU A 200 20.34 -7.45 -20.27
C LEU A 200 21.20 -7.48 -18.98
N ILE A 201 20.58 -7.76 -17.83
CA ILE A 201 21.30 -7.97 -16.57
C ILE A 201 22.20 -9.22 -16.65
N ALA A 202 21.68 -10.35 -17.10
CA ALA A 202 22.48 -11.57 -17.28
C ALA A 202 23.58 -11.40 -18.36
N GLU A 203 23.27 -10.70 -19.45
CA GLU A 203 24.24 -10.38 -20.51
C GLU A 203 25.39 -9.50 -20.00
N ARG A 204 25.10 -8.53 -19.11
CA ARG A 204 26.09 -7.57 -18.59
C ARG A 204 26.87 -8.11 -17.39
N PHE A 205 26.28 -9.00 -16.60
CA PHE A 205 26.85 -9.55 -15.38
C PHE A 205 26.93 -11.07 -15.52
N SER A 206 28.08 -11.57 -16.00
CA SER A 206 28.32 -12.94 -16.50
C SER A 206 28.13 -14.11 -15.51
N ASN A 207 27.62 -13.86 -14.31
CA ASN A 207 27.26 -14.85 -13.29
C ASN A 207 25.80 -14.70 -12.79
N GLU A 208 24.99 -13.86 -13.43
CA GLU A 208 23.61 -13.58 -13.04
C GLU A 208 22.61 -14.32 -13.95
N LEU A 209 21.52 -14.82 -13.37
CA LEU A 209 20.46 -15.55 -14.08
C LEU A 209 19.22 -14.65 -14.27
N PRO A 210 18.63 -14.55 -15.48
CA PRO A 210 17.44 -13.73 -15.73
C PRO A 210 16.29 -14.01 -14.76
N GLU A 211 16.09 -15.29 -14.42
CA GLU A 211 15.02 -15.80 -13.54
C GLU A 211 15.12 -15.25 -12.11
N THR A 212 16.29 -14.76 -11.70
CA THR A 212 16.51 -14.07 -10.41
C THR A 212 15.82 -12.70 -10.38
N TYR A 213 15.74 -12.04 -11.54
CA TYR A 213 15.25 -10.68 -11.69
C TYR A 213 13.80 -10.63 -12.17
N PHE A 214 13.44 -11.50 -13.11
CA PHE A 214 12.08 -11.66 -13.60
C PHE A 214 11.84 -13.11 -14.04
N ASN A 215 10.81 -13.73 -13.47
CA ASN A 215 10.32 -15.04 -13.84
C ASN A 215 8.83 -14.92 -14.22
N PRO A 216 8.46 -15.18 -15.50
CA PRO A 216 7.08 -15.11 -15.95
C PRO A 216 6.19 -16.18 -15.29
N LYS A 217 4.87 -16.07 -15.47
CA LYS A 217 3.92 -17.05 -14.92
C LYS A 217 4.08 -18.40 -15.61
N ASP A 218 4.63 -19.39 -14.91
CA ASP A 218 4.70 -20.77 -15.38
C ASP A 218 3.45 -21.56 -14.96
N VAL A 219 2.67 -22.01 -15.95
CA VAL A 219 1.46 -22.83 -15.78
C VAL A 219 1.79 -24.24 -15.26
N LYS A 220 3.02 -24.74 -15.47
CA LYS A 220 3.45 -26.08 -15.05
C LYS A 220 3.96 -26.15 -13.61
N ALA A 221 4.27 -25.01 -12.98
CA ALA A 221 4.91 -24.93 -11.67
C ALA A 221 3.99 -24.50 -10.51
N GLU A 222 2.66 -24.54 -10.69
CA GLU A 222 1.62 -24.09 -9.75
C GLU A 222 1.73 -22.62 -9.26
N LYS A 223 2.65 -21.81 -9.82
CA LYS A 223 2.85 -20.41 -9.42
C LYS A 223 1.76 -19.51 -10.00
N LYS A 224 0.92 -18.96 -9.12
CA LYS A 224 -0.23 -18.11 -9.49
C LYS A 224 0.16 -16.76 -10.12
N HIS A 225 1.37 -16.25 -9.89
CA HIS A 225 1.81 -14.92 -10.31
C HIS A 225 3.26 -14.93 -10.82
N PRO A 226 3.69 -13.96 -11.66
CA PRO A 226 5.10 -13.67 -11.92
C PRO A 226 5.87 -13.39 -10.62
N SER A 227 7.18 -13.52 -10.66
CA SER A 227 8.05 -13.36 -9.48
C SER A 227 9.45 -12.85 -9.87
N GLY A 228 10.27 -12.47 -8.88
CA GLY A 228 11.66 -12.04 -9.11
C GLY A 228 11.89 -10.60 -8.71
N LEU A 229 13.17 -10.24 -8.47
CA LEU A 229 13.54 -9.01 -7.77
C LEU A 229 12.99 -7.72 -8.40
N ILE A 230 12.82 -7.65 -9.72
CA ILE A 230 12.26 -6.47 -10.42
C ILE A 230 10.74 -6.42 -10.22
N TYR A 231 10.04 -7.52 -10.51
CA TYR A 231 8.59 -7.62 -10.38
C TYR A 231 8.14 -7.39 -8.93
N ASP A 232 8.76 -8.10 -7.99
CA ASP A 232 8.44 -7.99 -6.56
C ASP A 232 8.68 -6.57 -6.04
N ARG A 233 9.72 -5.88 -6.54
CA ARG A 233 10.01 -4.48 -6.18
C ARG A 233 8.96 -3.53 -6.73
N PHE A 234 8.59 -3.65 -8.00
CA PHE A 234 7.55 -2.81 -8.62
C PHE A 234 6.20 -3.02 -7.95
N HIS A 235 5.75 -4.28 -7.81
CA HIS A 235 4.48 -4.63 -7.18
C HIS A 235 4.40 -4.18 -5.72
N ASN A 236 5.43 -4.44 -4.90
CA ASN A 236 5.42 -4.02 -3.49
C ASN A 236 5.52 -2.50 -3.33
N ARG A 237 6.12 -1.77 -4.28
CA ARG A 237 6.18 -0.30 -4.25
C ARG A 237 4.85 0.32 -4.72
N ASN A 238 4.16 -0.27 -5.69
CA ASN A 238 2.83 0.15 -6.12
C ASN A 238 1.75 -0.21 -5.10
N LYS A 239 1.85 -1.36 -4.41
CA LYS A 239 1.00 -1.69 -3.25
C LYS A 239 1.03 -0.59 -2.18
N LYS A 240 2.14 0.12 -1.95
CA LYS A 240 2.17 1.26 -1.00
C LYS A 240 1.38 2.49 -1.47
N LYS A 241 1.18 2.68 -2.78
CA LYS A 241 0.21 3.65 -3.31
C LYS A 241 -1.22 3.11 -3.15
N LEU A 242 -1.46 1.83 -3.44
CA LEU A 242 -2.79 1.20 -3.40
C LEU A 242 -3.36 1.01 -1.97
N ILE A 243 -2.52 0.68 -0.99
CA ILE A 243 -2.89 0.56 0.44
C ILE A 243 -3.31 1.92 1.02
N LYS A 244 -2.92 3.04 0.39
CA LYS A 244 -3.40 4.39 0.73
C LYS A 244 -4.82 4.69 0.24
N VAL A 245 -5.42 3.81 -0.56
CA VAL A 245 -6.71 4.00 -1.25
C VAL A 245 -7.68 2.83 -1.01
N LYS A 246 -7.18 1.60 -0.78
CA LYS A 246 -7.99 0.44 -0.40
C LYS A 246 -7.78 0.06 1.07
N SER A 247 -8.63 0.61 1.94
CA SER A 247 -8.88 0.10 3.30
C SER A 247 -10.38 0.08 3.60
N GLU A 248 -11.17 -0.50 2.69
CA GLU A 248 -12.60 -0.77 2.88
C GLU A 248 -12.81 -2.27 3.15
N THR A 249 -12.42 -2.76 4.35
CA THR A 249 -12.92 -4.05 4.88
C THR A 249 -12.59 -4.28 6.36
N ASP A 250 -11.55 -3.65 6.89
CA ASP A 250 -11.26 -3.69 8.32
C ASP A 250 -12.04 -2.60 9.04
N LYS A 251 -12.50 -2.89 10.28
CA LYS A 251 -13.07 -1.89 11.19
C LYS A 251 -12.14 -0.68 11.20
N GLU A 252 -12.65 0.50 10.85
CA GLU A 252 -11.83 1.72 10.86
C GLU A 252 -11.13 1.82 12.22
N ASN A 253 -9.80 1.80 12.19
CA ASN A 253 -9.01 1.84 13.41
C ASN A 253 -9.25 3.21 14.05
N ILE A 254 -10.09 3.25 15.09
CA ILE A 254 -10.64 4.50 15.68
C ILE A 254 -9.48 5.45 16.01
N PHE A 255 -8.42 4.91 16.61
CA PHE A 255 -7.16 5.60 16.86
C PHE A 255 -6.57 6.31 15.63
N CYS A 256 -6.63 5.74 14.42
CA CYS A 256 -6.15 6.39 13.20
C CYS A 256 -6.99 7.63 12.83
N GLY A 257 -8.32 7.56 12.97
CA GLY A 257 -9.21 8.70 12.76
C GLY A 257 -9.00 9.80 13.80
N VAL A 258 -9.00 9.44 15.08
CA VAL A 258 -8.77 10.39 16.19
C VAL A 258 -7.36 11.00 16.12
N LYS A 259 -6.35 10.23 15.71
CA LYS A 259 -4.98 10.73 15.43
C LYS A 259 -4.94 11.75 14.31
N ALA A 260 -5.67 11.52 13.21
CA ALA A 260 -5.74 12.48 12.11
C ALA A 260 -6.41 13.79 12.58
N ALA A 261 -7.51 13.69 13.33
CA ALA A 261 -8.19 14.84 13.92
C ALA A 261 -7.29 15.63 14.90
N ALA A 262 -6.54 14.96 15.77
CA ALA A 262 -5.60 15.60 16.69
C ALA A 262 -4.47 16.37 15.96
N LEU A 263 -4.00 15.84 14.83
CA LEU A 263 -3.00 16.50 13.98
C LEU A 263 -3.58 17.71 13.21
N GLN A 264 -4.85 17.63 12.81
CA GLN A 264 -5.55 18.68 12.04
C GLN A 264 -6.41 19.63 12.91
N LEU A 265 -6.22 19.59 14.23
CA LEU A 265 -6.97 20.39 15.20
C LEU A 265 -6.91 21.89 14.89
N SER A 266 -8.07 22.57 14.88
CA SER A 266 -8.16 24.00 14.59
C SER A 266 -7.68 24.86 15.76
N GLU A 267 -7.33 26.12 15.50
CA GLU A 267 -6.90 27.06 16.56
C GLU A 267 -8.02 27.36 17.57
N ASP A 268 -9.28 27.36 17.14
CA ASP A 268 -10.45 27.51 18.00
C ASP A 268 -10.63 26.28 18.91
N ASP A 269 -10.46 25.07 18.36
CA ASP A 269 -10.47 23.82 19.13
C ASP A 269 -9.31 23.73 20.12
N ILE A 270 -8.11 24.16 19.72
CA ILE A 270 -6.92 24.24 20.59
C ILE A 270 -7.19 25.20 21.74
N THR A 271 -7.75 26.38 21.47
CA THR A 271 -8.10 27.38 22.51
C THR A 271 -9.16 26.84 23.47
N THR A 272 -10.20 26.19 22.92
CA THR A 272 -11.27 25.56 23.69
C THR A 272 -10.73 24.45 24.60
N GLN A 273 -9.95 23.51 24.06
CA GLN A 273 -9.38 22.41 24.84
C GLN A 273 -8.27 22.84 25.79
N THR A 274 -7.57 23.95 25.51
CA THR A 274 -6.62 24.57 26.46
C THR A 274 -7.34 25.12 27.68
N THR A 275 -8.56 25.67 27.50
CA THR A 275 -9.42 26.08 28.62
C THR A 275 -9.85 24.86 29.47
N LEU A 276 -10.13 23.72 28.85
CA LEU A 276 -10.38 22.45 29.55
C LEU A 276 -9.13 21.95 30.31
N LYS A 277 -7.94 21.99 29.69
CA LYS A 277 -6.65 21.68 30.34
C LYS A 277 -6.45 22.53 31.60
N ASN A 278 -6.65 23.84 31.48
CA ASN A 278 -6.52 24.77 32.61
C ASN A 278 -7.55 24.49 33.73
N TRP A 279 -8.78 24.10 33.39
CA TRP A 279 -9.76 23.68 34.39
C TRP A 279 -9.31 22.39 35.11
N LEU A 280 -8.88 21.36 34.36
CA LEU A 280 -8.43 20.06 34.88
C LEU A 280 -7.15 20.16 35.71
N ARG A 281 -6.29 21.16 35.48
CA ARG A 281 -5.14 21.40 36.37
C ARG A 281 -5.57 21.87 37.76
N ASN A 282 -6.58 22.75 37.83
CA ASN A 282 -7.00 23.43 39.06
C ASN A 282 -8.16 22.76 39.81
N ASN A 283 -8.89 21.83 39.18
CA ASN A 283 -10.07 21.17 39.75
C ASN A 283 -9.96 19.65 39.64
N PHE A 284 -10.36 18.94 40.69
CA PHE A 284 -10.33 17.48 40.80
C PHE A 284 -11.70 16.86 41.17
N ALA A 285 -12.72 17.71 41.34
CA ALA A 285 -14.09 17.33 41.68
C ALA A 285 -15.07 18.34 41.05
N PRO A 286 -16.34 17.95 40.77
CA PRO A 286 -16.89 16.60 40.88
C PRO A 286 -16.29 15.61 39.87
N ALA A 287 -16.29 14.31 40.19
CA ALA A 287 -15.66 13.28 39.35
C ALA A 287 -16.31 13.18 37.95
N GLU A 288 -17.63 13.35 37.86
CA GLU A 288 -18.38 13.39 36.60
C GLU A 288 -17.91 14.54 35.69
N GLU A 289 -17.68 15.72 36.27
CA GLU A 289 -17.23 16.90 35.54
C GLU A 289 -15.76 16.75 35.08
N VAL A 290 -14.90 16.13 35.90
CA VAL A 290 -13.54 15.74 35.52
C VAL A 290 -13.58 14.78 34.32
N GLN A 291 -14.36 13.70 34.37
CA GLN A 291 -14.47 12.75 33.27
C GLN A 291 -15.00 13.39 31.97
N LEU A 292 -15.99 14.27 32.06
CA LEU A 292 -16.55 14.96 30.89
C LEU A 292 -15.51 15.87 30.22
N LYS A 293 -14.80 16.70 30.99
CA LYS A 293 -13.76 17.59 30.44
C LYS A 293 -12.51 16.81 30.00
N TRP A 294 -12.24 15.67 30.62
CA TRP A 294 -11.19 14.75 30.19
C TRP A 294 -11.46 14.21 28.79
N LYS A 295 -12.65 13.65 28.56
CA LYS A 295 -13.09 13.18 27.23
C LYS A 295 -13.04 14.32 26.19
N ASN A 296 -13.55 15.50 26.55
CA ASN A 296 -13.58 16.66 25.64
C ASN A 296 -12.20 17.28 25.34
N SER A 297 -11.13 16.90 26.05
CA SER A 297 -9.75 17.39 25.82
C SER A 297 -8.83 16.35 25.15
N ILE A 298 -9.38 15.20 24.71
CA ILE A 298 -8.59 14.08 24.20
C ILE A 298 -7.76 14.43 22.95
N LEU A 299 -8.28 15.27 22.05
CA LEU A 299 -7.57 15.63 20.82
C LEU A 299 -6.34 16.49 21.11
N LEU A 300 -6.43 17.43 22.05
CA LEU A 300 -5.29 18.22 22.49
C LEU A 300 -4.24 17.35 23.21
N ARG A 301 -4.69 16.40 24.05
CA ARG A 301 -3.81 15.43 24.75
C ARG A 301 -3.06 14.53 23.78
N LEU A 302 -3.75 14.04 22.75
CA LEU A 302 -3.11 13.27 21.68
C LEU A 302 -2.18 14.14 20.83
N ARG A 303 -2.57 15.38 20.52
CA ARG A 303 -1.76 16.31 19.73
C ARG A 303 -0.41 16.58 20.38
N SER A 304 -0.34 16.82 21.69
CA SER A 304 0.95 16.98 22.39
C SER A 304 1.77 15.69 22.34
N ILE A 305 1.18 14.55 22.71
CA ILE A 305 1.85 13.23 22.69
C ILE A 305 2.39 12.85 21.30
N ILE A 306 1.72 13.26 20.21
CA ILE A 306 2.09 12.91 18.83
C ILE A 306 3.08 13.91 18.21
N ASN A 307 2.93 15.21 18.44
CA ASN A 307 3.74 16.25 17.77
C ASN A 307 5.08 16.53 18.47
N GLU A 308 5.22 16.20 19.75
CA GLU A 308 6.45 16.46 20.50
C GLU A 308 7.55 15.45 20.14
N CYS A 309 8.33 15.79 19.12
CA CYS A 309 9.43 14.96 18.63
C CYS A 309 10.64 14.87 19.58
N ASP A 310 10.84 15.82 20.51
CA ASP A 310 12.09 15.88 21.30
C ASP A 310 12.02 16.75 22.59
N VAL A 311 10.93 16.68 23.36
CA VAL A 311 10.86 17.31 24.71
C VAL A 311 10.39 16.31 25.76
N GLU A 312 11.06 16.32 26.91
CA GLU A 312 10.81 15.55 28.13
C GLU A 312 9.36 15.06 28.36
N LYS A 313 9.08 13.82 27.96
CA LYS A 313 7.82 13.11 28.27
C LYS A 313 7.56 12.94 29.77
N SER A 314 8.59 13.08 30.61
CA SER A 314 8.50 13.14 32.07
C SER A 314 7.52 14.21 32.57
N ASN A 315 7.26 15.26 31.80
CA ASN A 315 6.37 16.33 32.19
C ASN A 315 4.86 16.04 31.98
N ILE A 316 4.47 14.92 31.35
CA ILE A 316 3.06 14.61 31.06
C ILE A 316 2.17 14.59 32.32
N LEU A 317 2.69 14.11 33.45
CA LEU A 317 2.00 14.08 34.74
C LEU A 317 1.87 15.48 35.38
N SER A 318 2.77 16.41 35.07
CA SER A 318 2.72 17.80 35.53
C SER A 318 1.77 18.66 34.69
N GLU A 319 1.63 18.32 33.40
CA GLU A 319 0.66 18.93 32.50
C GLU A 319 -0.77 18.49 32.81
N TRP A 320 -0.94 17.21 33.15
CA TRP A 320 -2.21 16.53 33.37
C TRP A 320 -2.23 15.86 34.77
N PRO A 321 -2.26 16.66 35.85
CA PRO A 321 -2.11 16.17 37.22
C PRO A 321 -3.18 15.18 37.67
N ARG A 322 -4.34 15.15 36.99
CA ARG A 322 -5.42 14.18 37.26
C ARG A 322 -5.01 12.72 37.05
N PHE A 323 -3.93 12.44 36.32
CA PHE A 323 -3.36 11.08 36.24
C PHE A 323 -2.81 10.55 37.59
N VAL A 324 -2.46 11.45 38.51
CA VAL A 324 -1.82 11.10 39.81
C VAL A 324 -2.85 10.95 40.93
N ASP A 325 -4.12 11.28 40.68
CA ASP A 325 -5.21 11.07 41.63
C ASP A 325 -5.48 9.58 41.86
N GLU A 326 -6.11 9.24 43.00
CA GLU A 326 -6.51 7.86 43.35
C GLU A 326 -7.33 7.17 42.25
N GLY A 327 -8.19 7.92 41.54
CA GLY A 327 -8.96 7.46 40.38
C GLY A 327 -8.33 7.74 39.01
N GLY A 328 -7.10 8.25 38.94
CA GLY A 328 -6.46 8.74 37.72
C GLY A 328 -6.28 7.67 36.63
N TYR A 329 -6.15 6.40 37.02
CA TYR A 329 -6.08 5.28 36.08
C TYR A 329 -7.37 5.10 35.25
N LEU A 330 -8.54 5.43 35.81
CA LEU A 330 -9.83 5.36 35.10
C LEU A 330 -9.90 6.37 33.92
N LEU A 331 -9.10 7.42 33.98
CA LEU A 331 -8.97 8.39 32.89
C LEU A 331 -8.17 7.80 31.71
N ILE A 332 -7.16 6.95 32.01
CA ILE A 332 -6.41 6.18 31.01
C ILE A 332 -7.32 5.12 30.38
N ASP A 333 -8.08 4.39 31.20
CA ASP A 333 -9.05 3.39 30.72
C ASP A 333 -10.09 4.04 29.79
N SER A 334 -10.63 5.21 30.17
CA SER A 334 -11.57 5.97 29.35
C SER A 334 -10.99 6.46 28.02
N ASP A 335 -9.68 6.76 27.96
CA ASP A 335 -9.02 7.10 26.69
C ASP A 335 -8.79 5.85 25.83
N PHE A 336 -8.38 4.74 26.46
CA PHE A 336 -8.13 3.48 25.77
C PHE A 336 -9.40 2.92 25.14
N GLU A 337 -10.53 2.93 25.87
CA GLU A 337 -11.84 2.55 25.35
C GLU A 337 -12.29 3.46 24.19
N HIS A 338 -12.04 4.77 24.29
CA HIS A 338 -12.37 5.71 23.20
C HIS A 338 -11.50 5.47 21.94
N LEU A 339 -10.23 5.12 22.10
CA LEU A 339 -9.27 4.99 21.00
C LEU A 339 -9.25 3.62 20.33
N PHE A 340 -9.56 2.56 21.06
CA PHE A 340 -9.43 1.17 20.58
C PHE A 340 -10.76 0.39 20.69
N GLY A 341 -11.80 1.01 21.26
CA GLY A 341 -13.08 0.36 21.55
C GLY A 341 -13.03 -0.49 22.81
N ASN A 342 -14.18 -1.08 23.15
CA ASN A 342 -14.29 -2.02 24.26
C ASN A 342 -13.45 -3.29 23.95
N CYS A 343 -12.29 -3.38 24.57
CA CYS A 343 -11.37 -4.49 24.45
C CYS A 343 -11.62 -5.51 25.57
N GLU A 344 -11.60 -6.80 25.23
CA GLU A 344 -11.53 -7.86 26.25
C GLU A 344 -10.33 -7.60 27.15
N LYS A 345 -10.53 -7.62 28.48
CA LYS A 345 -9.44 -7.35 29.41
C LYS A 345 -8.38 -8.44 29.25
N LEU A 346 -7.15 -8.02 28.95
CA LEU A 346 -5.99 -8.91 28.81
C LEU A 346 -5.83 -9.86 30.01
N PHE A 347 -6.22 -9.39 31.20
CA PHE A 347 -6.24 -10.14 32.44
C PHE A 347 -7.16 -11.37 32.39
N ASP A 348 -8.40 -11.21 31.90
CA ASP A 348 -9.41 -12.28 31.84
C ASP A 348 -9.00 -13.40 30.87
N ASN A 349 -8.21 -13.07 29.85
CA ASN A 349 -7.74 -13.97 28.80
C ASN A 349 -6.21 -14.23 28.85
N TRP A 350 -5.57 -14.01 30.01
CA TRP A 350 -4.11 -14.02 30.14
C TRP A 350 -3.45 -15.32 29.68
N GLU A 351 -3.96 -16.49 30.05
CA GLU A 351 -3.39 -17.79 29.64
C GLU A 351 -3.41 -18.00 28.11
N LEU A 352 -4.51 -17.59 27.46
CA LEU A 352 -4.64 -17.69 26.00
C LEU A 352 -3.71 -16.71 25.30
N PHE A 353 -3.55 -15.50 25.87
CA PHE A 353 -2.57 -14.53 25.41
C PHE A 353 -1.14 -15.08 25.56
N ALA A 354 -0.74 -15.49 26.77
CA ALA A 354 0.58 -16.00 27.11
C ALA A 354 1.03 -17.13 26.16
N LYS A 355 0.14 -18.08 25.88
CA LYS A 355 0.40 -19.18 24.93
C LYS A 355 0.63 -18.69 23.50
N LYS A 356 -0.20 -17.76 22.99
CA LYS A 356 -0.04 -17.17 21.66
C LYS A 356 1.24 -16.33 21.56
N PHE A 357 1.52 -15.56 22.61
CA PHE A 357 2.67 -14.67 22.74
C PHE A 357 3.99 -15.44 22.75
N LEU A 358 4.09 -16.53 23.53
CA LEU A 358 5.25 -17.42 23.52
C LEU A 358 5.54 -18.00 22.13
N ASN A 359 4.50 -18.47 21.42
CA ASN A 359 4.66 -18.98 20.06
C ASN A 359 5.16 -17.90 19.10
N TYR A 360 4.61 -16.68 19.19
CA TYR A 360 5.05 -15.54 18.39
C TYR A 360 6.51 -15.15 18.69
N ILE A 361 6.87 -15.04 19.96
CA ILE A 361 8.22 -14.71 20.43
C ILE A 361 9.25 -15.74 19.94
N ARG A 362 8.96 -17.04 20.04
CA ARG A 362 9.84 -18.12 19.55
C ARG A 362 10.03 -18.07 18.03
N SER A 363 9.02 -17.64 17.29
CA SER A 363 9.11 -17.44 15.83
C SER A 363 9.78 -16.12 15.42
N SER A 364 10.06 -15.23 16.38
CA SER A 364 10.63 -13.91 16.12
C SER A 364 12.15 -13.90 16.34
N GLU A 365 12.91 -13.32 15.41
CA GLU A 365 14.34 -13.08 15.56
C GLU A 365 14.62 -11.96 16.59
N ILE A 366 14.42 -12.28 17.87
CA ILE A 366 14.72 -11.40 19.00
C ILE A 366 16.24 -11.24 19.14
N LYS A 367 16.70 -9.99 19.33
CA LYS A 367 18.12 -9.64 19.48
C LYS A 367 18.50 -9.17 20.89
N ASP A 368 17.55 -9.15 21.81
CA ASP A 368 17.83 -8.75 23.20
C ASP A 368 18.31 -9.96 24.01
N ASP A 369 19.60 -9.96 24.36
CA ASP A 369 20.26 -11.07 25.07
C ASP A 369 19.59 -11.39 26.41
N ARG A 370 19.11 -10.38 27.14
CA ARG A 370 18.43 -10.55 28.43
C ARG A 370 17.13 -11.33 28.26
N SER A 371 16.31 -10.94 27.28
CA SER A 371 15.06 -11.64 26.96
C SER A 371 15.31 -13.05 26.45
N GLN A 372 16.35 -13.28 25.64
CA GLN A 372 16.75 -14.63 25.24
C GLN A 372 17.12 -15.51 26.45
N GLN A 373 17.89 -14.98 27.41
CA GLN A 373 18.27 -15.71 28.64
C GLN A 373 17.04 -16.05 29.49
N LEU A 374 16.10 -15.11 29.66
CA LEU A 374 14.87 -15.35 30.43
C LEU A 374 13.96 -16.39 29.75
N LEU A 375 13.83 -16.35 28.43
CA LEU A 375 13.07 -17.33 27.65
C LEU A 375 13.71 -18.72 27.71
N LYS A 376 15.04 -18.80 27.63
CA LYS A 376 15.79 -20.05 27.80
C LYS A 376 15.62 -20.64 29.20
N TYR A 377 15.70 -19.81 30.25
CA TYR A 377 15.44 -20.25 31.62
C TYR A 377 14.02 -20.83 31.79
N LEU A 378 13.02 -20.23 31.13
CA LEU A 378 11.64 -20.72 31.12
C LEU A 378 11.47 -22.08 30.40
N GLU A 379 12.38 -22.45 29.50
CA GLU A 379 12.37 -23.74 28.78
C GLU A 379 13.17 -24.83 29.51
N GLU A 380 14.24 -24.44 30.21
CA GLU A 380 15.15 -25.38 30.89
C GLU A 380 14.79 -25.65 32.36
N SER A 381 14.04 -24.76 33.01
CA SER A 381 13.74 -24.82 34.46
C SER A 381 12.25 -25.00 34.76
N ALA A 382 11.95 -25.69 35.87
CA ALA A 382 10.60 -25.76 36.41
C ALA A 382 10.25 -24.43 37.12
N VAL A 383 9.68 -23.49 36.37
CA VAL A 383 9.23 -22.18 36.88
C VAL A 383 7.74 -22.24 37.29
N CYS A 384 7.38 -21.61 38.42
CA CYS A 384 5.98 -21.43 38.82
C CYS A 384 5.23 -20.47 37.87
N GLN A 385 3.90 -20.44 37.96
CA GLN A 385 3.05 -19.59 37.11
C GLN A 385 3.42 -18.10 37.21
N ASP A 386 3.54 -17.57 38.43
CA ASP A 386 3.94 -16.17 38.67
C ASP A 386 5.31 -15.85 38.05
N GLY A 387 6.27 -16.77 38.15
CA GLY A 387 7.60 -16.61 37.58
C GLY A 387 7.60 -16.66 36.05
N ARG A 388 6.78 -17.54 35.45
CA ARG A 388 6.51 -17.54 34.00
C ARG A 388 5.94 -16.19 33.57
N ASP A 389 4.91 -15.71 34.25
CA ASP A 389 4.18 -14.51 33.84
C ASP A 389 5.03 -13.24 33.97
N LEU A 390 5.85 -13.16 35.02
CA LEU A 390 6.89 -12.13 35.14
C LEU A 390 7.90 -12.17 33.98
N ILE A 391 8.36 -13.36 33.58
CA ILE A 391 9.26 -13.53 32.42
C ILE A 391 8.60 -13.06 31.12
N LEU A 392 7.31 -13.38 30.91
CA LEU A 392 6.57 -12.92 29.73
C LEU A 392 6.45 -11.40 29.71
N CYS A 393 6.15 -10.76 30.84
CA CYS A 393 6.11 -9.30 31.00
C CYS A 393 7.43 -8.63 30.61
N TYR A 394 8.58 -9.19 31.00
CA TYR A 394 9.89 -8.68 30.53
C TYR A 394 10.13 -8.92 29.04
N ALA A 395 9.77 -10.10 28.52
CA ALA A 395 10.02 -10.47 27.13
C ALA A 395 9.27 -9.59 26.09
N PHE A 396 8.22 -8.86 26.49
CA PHE A 396 7.59 -7.84 25.64
C PHE A 396 8.59 -6.77 25.16
N GLN A 397 9.55 -6.38 26.01
CA GLN A 397 10.52 -5.33 25.69
C GLN A 397 11.35 -5.70 24.45
N ALA A 398 11.63 -7.00 24.27
CA ALA A 398 12.36 -7.56 23.15
C ALA A 398 11.69 -7.37 21.77
N LEU A 399 10.37 -7.17 21.74
CA LEU A 399 9.58 -6.93 20.52
C LEU A 399 9.49 -5.45 20.15
N ILE A 400 9.69 -4.56 21.12
CA ILE A 400 9.65 -3.11 20.91
C ILE A 400 10.94 -2.67 20.23
N LYS A 401 10.88 -2.46 18.92
CA LYS A 401 12.03 -2.00 18.14
C LYS A 401 12.42 -0.58 18.59
N PRO A 402 13.68 -0.32 18.98
CA PRO A 402 14.10 1.02 19.36
C PRO A 402 13.87 2.01 18.21
N THR A 403 13.42 3.22 18.55
CA THR A 403 13.20 4.28 17.57
C THR A 403 14.50 4.59 16.83
N ARG A 404 14.50 4.41 15.50
CA ARG A 404 15.67 4.72 14.66
C ARG A 404 15.98 6.21 14.72
N ARG A 405 17.02 6.59 15.46
CA ARG A 405 17.57 7.94 15.42
C ARG A 405 18.45 8.15 14.19
N SER A 406 18.30 9.29 13.54
CA SER A 406 19.23 9.78 12.53
C SER A 406 20.58 10.07 13.18
N GLY A 407 21.67 9.48 12.67
CA GLY A 407 23.03 9.82 13.13
C GLY A 407 23.73 8.82 14.07
N GLY A 408 23.35 7.54 14.07
CA GLY A 408 24.19 6.45 14.62
C GLY A 408 24.33 6.39 16.14
N LYS A 409 23.69 7.29 16.90
CA LYS A 409 23.58 7.18 18.36
C LYS A 409 22.63 6.05 18.74
N LEU A 410 23.08 5.16 19.62
CA LEU A 410 22.22 4.18 20.27
C LEU A 410 21.28 4.91 21.25
N PRO A 411 19.98 4.55 21.32
CA PRO A 411 19.07 5.10 22.31
C PRO A 411 19.42 4.56 23.71
N THR A 412 19.35 5.41 24.73
CA THR A 412 19.66 5.03 26.12
C THR A 412 18.40 4.96 26.99
N ILE A 413 18.42 4.11 28.02
CA ILE A 413 17.30 3.90 28.96
C ILE A 413 16.89 5.20 29.70
N LEU A 414 17.79 6.18 29.81
CA LEU A 414 17.51 7.49 30.41
C LEU A 414 16.61 8.40 29.55
N GLU A 415 16.26 7.96 28.33
CA GLU A 415 15.46 8.73 27.36
C GLU A 415 14.13 8.03 27.00
N ALA A 416 13.74 7.01 27.78
CA ALA A 416 12.52 6.23 27.62
C ALA A 416 11.54 6.47 28.79
#